data_AF-A0A2V9CH22-F1
#
_entry.id   AF-A0A2V9CH22-F1
#
_cell.length_a   1.000
_cell.length_b   1.000
_cell.length_c   1.000
_cell.angle_alpha   90.00
_cell.angle_beta   90.00
_cell.angle_gamma   90.00
#
_symmetry.space_group_name_H-M   'P 1'
#
loop_
_entity.id
_entity.type
_entity.pdbx_description
1 polymer ?
#
loop_
_entity_poly.entity_id
_entity_poly.type
_entity_poly.pdbx_seq_one_letter_code
_entity_poly.pdbx_strand_id
1 'polypeptide(L)'
;MVQRLLAFALLSSAIINGAAVVQARPQIAGQREHVAWVAEALKRMQTVKPGMTRTDLLKVFTTEGGLSTPLHRPFVSRDCPYFKVDVDFEAVGRPSRDANGRVTMVEGREDKIVKISRPYLQFSIAD
;
A
#
# COMPACT_ATOMS: atom_id res chain seq x y z
N MET A 1 57.22 19.64 -64.86
CA MET A 1 57.99 18.68 -64.05
C MET A 1 57.31 18.52 -62.69
N VAL A 2 56.91 17.29 -62.34
CA VAL A 2 56.72 16.71 -60.99
C VAL A 2 55.64 17.40 -60.10
N GLN A 3 54.41 16.89 -59.96
CA GLN A 3 53.92 15.69 -59.25
C GLN A 3 53.79 15.87 -57.72
N ARG A 4 52.56 15.66 -57.20
CA ARG A 4 52.12 14.91 -55.98
C ARG A 4 50.84 15.56 -55.40
N LEU A 5 49.65 15.03 -55.70
CA LEU A 5 48.92 13.93 -55.03
C LEU A 5 48.29 14.32 -53.67
N LEU A 6 46.98 14.58 -53.71
CA LEU A 6 45.87 14.13 -52.82
C LEU A 6 46.09 13.98 -51.30
N ALA A 7 45.22 14.62 -50.48
CA ALA A 7 44.18 13.96 -49.64
C ALA A 7 43.69 14.78 -48.42
N PHE A 8 42.35 14.87 -48.30
CA PHE A 8 41.45 14.83 -47.13
C PHE A 8 41.91 15.27 -45.72
N ALA A 9 41.15 16.18 -45.07
CA ALA A 9 40.06 15.79 -44.15
C ALA A 9 39.38 17.02 -43.49
N LEU A 10 38.05 17.05 -43.60
CA LEU A 10 37.14 17.94 -42.89
C LEU A 10 37.09 17.56 -41.40
N LEU A 11 37.15 18.53 -40.49
CA LEU A 11 36.71 18.37 -39.11
C LEU A 11 35.79 19.53 -38.72
N SER A 12 34.55 19.45 -39.20
CA SER A 12 33.44 20.24 -38.67
C SER A 12 33.10 19.68 -37.28
N SER A 13 33.39 20.44 -36.22
CA SER A 13 32.92 20.12 -34.87
C SER A 13 31.41 20.35 -34.79
N ALA A 14 30.62 19.28 -34.97
CA ALA A 14 29.21 19.30 -34.62
C ALA A 14 29.08 19.07 -33.10
N ILE A 15 28.85 20.16 -32.36
CA ILE A 15 28.39 20.08 -30.97
C ILE A 15 26.96 19.56 -31.03
N ILE A 16 26.77 18.26 -30.83
CA ILE A 16 25.43 17.69 -30.65
C ILE A 16 24.97 18.14 -29.27
N ASN A 17 24.23 19.26 -29.24
CA ASN A 17 23.36 19.60 -28.13
C ASN A 17 22.38 18.43 -27.95
N GLY A 18 22.67 17.56 -26.98
CA GLY A 18 21.73 16.57 -26.51
C GLY A 18 20.58 17.26 -25.80
N ALA A 19 19.59 17.71 -26.57
CA ALA A 19 18.27 17.96 -26.01
C ALA A 19 17.79 16.63 -25.44
N ALA A 20 17.82 16.50 -24.12
CA ALA A 20 17.16 15.40 -23.45
C ALA A 20 15.69 15.45 -23.89
N VAL A 21 15.30 14.53 -24.79
CA VAL A 21 13.91 14.33 -25.15
C VAL A 21 13.25 13.85 -23.87
N VAL A 22 12.55 14.76 -23.18
CA VAL A 22 11.62 14.41 -22.11
C VAL A 22 10.52 13.59 -22.77
N GLN A 23 10.72 12.29 -22.81
CA GLN A 23 9.79 11.36 -23.40
C GLN A 23 8.59 11.30 -22.45
N ALA A 24 7.55 12.09 -22.76
CA ALA A 24 6.30 12.08 -22.03
C ALA A 24 5.75 10.65 -22.04
N ARG A 25 5.82 9.97 -20.88
CA ARG A 25 5.20 8.65 -20.72
C ARG A 25 3.71 8.81 -21.03
N PRO A 26 3.14 8.02 -21.95
CA PRO A 26 1.72 8.16 -22.29
C PRO A 26 0.89 7.89 -21.03
N GLN A 27 0.05 8.86 -20.65
CA GLN A 27 -0.78 8.84 -19.45
C GLN A 27 -1.61 7.54 -19.30
N ILE A 28 -1.98 6.93 -20.44
CA ILE A 28 -2.70 5.65 -20.51
C ILE A 28 -1.89 4.47 -19.94
N ALA A 29 -0.56 4.47 -20.07
CA ALA A 29 0.29 3.43 -19.49
C ALA A 29 0.34 3.57 -17.95
N GLY A 30 0.51 4.80 -17.45
CA GLY A 30 0.47 5.08 -16.01
C GLY A 30 -0.88 4.74 -15.38
N GLN A 31 -2.01 5.06 -16.04
CA GLN A 31 -3.34 4.69 -15.56
C GLN A 31 -3.54 3.18 -15.45
N ARG A 32 -3.08 2.39 -16.45
CA ARG A 32 -3.14 0.92 -16.39
C ARG A 32 -2.30 0.35 -15.24
N GLU A 33 -1.13 0.93 -15.01
CA GLU A 33 -0.25 0.55 -13.90
C GLU A 33 -0.89 0.85 -12.53
N HIS A 34 -1.56 2.00 -12.39
CA HIS A 34 -2.31 2.34 -11.17
C HIS A 34 -3.47 1.39 -10.89
N VAL A 35 -4.28 1.07 -11.90
CA VAL A 35 -5.39 0.10 -11.74
C VAL A 35 -4.86 -1.28 -11.35
N ALA A 36 -3.75 -1.72 -11.96
CA ALA A 36 -3.11 -2.98 -11.59
C ALA A 36 -2.61 -2.97 -10.14
N TRP A 37 -1.96 -1.88 -9.71
CA TRP A 37 -1.52 -1.72 -8.33
C TRP A 37 -2.69 -1.75 -7.33
N VAL A 38 -3.79 -1.04 -7.61
CA VAL A 38 -5.00 -1.08 -6.78
C VAL A 38 -5.54 -2.51 -6.69
N ALA A 39 -5.62 -3.22 -7.81
CA ALA A 39 -6.09 -4.60 -7.83
C ALA A 39 -5.23 -5.53 -6.97
N GLU A 40 -3.90 -5.40 -7.03
CA GLU A 40 -2.99 -6.19 -6.21
C GLU A 40 -3.10 -5.86 -4.71
N ALA A 41 -3.27 -4.58 -4.35
CA ALA A 41 -3.53 -4.18 -2.97
C ALA A 41 -4.85 -4.78 -2.45
N LEU A 42 -5.93 -4.73 -3.24
CA LEU A 42 -7.21 -5.32 -2.88
C LEU A 42 -7.14 -6.85 -2.74
N LYS A 43 -6.39 -7.53 -3.63
CA LYS A 43 -6.14 -8.98 -3.51
C LYS A 43 -5.41 -9.32 -2.22
N ARG A 44 -4.36 -8.56 -1.86
CA ARG A 44 -3.64 -8.74 -0.59
C ARG A 44 -4.56 -8.56 0.61
N MET A 45 -5.36 -7.50 0.65
CA MET A 45 -6.35 -7.27 1.72
C MET A 45 -7.33 -8.44 1.85
N GLN A 46 -7.78 -9.00 0.72
CA GLN A 46 -8.70 -10.14 0.70
C GLN A 46 -8.09 -11.45 1.18
N THR A 47 -6.77 -11.55 1.38
CA THR A 47 -6.16 -12.75 1.98
C THR A 47 -6.54 -12.91 3.45
N VAL A 48 -6.88 -11.82 4.14
CA VAL A 48 -7.33 -11.86 5.53
C VAL A 48 -8.80 -12.29 5.60
N LYS A 49 -9.09 -13.31 6.42
CA LYS A 49 -10.41 -13.91 6.57
C LYS A 49 -10.81 -14.07 8.04
N PRO A 50 -12.12 -14.18 8.35
CA PRO A 50 -12.57 -14.63 9.65
C PRO A 50 -11.90 -15.96 10.06
N GLY A 51 -11.59 -16.10 11.34
CA GLY A 51 -10.85 -17.22 11.94
C GLY A 51 -9.32 -17.03 12.00
N MET A 52 -8.76 -16.08 11.24
CA MET A 52 -7.36 -15.68 11.37
C MET A 52 -7.11 -14.90 12.66
N THR A 53 -5.84 -14.81 13.06
CA THR A 53 -5.45 -14.08 14.28
C THR A 53 -5.23 -12.59 14.00
N ARG A 54 -5.22 -11.77 15.06
CA ARG A 54 -4.73 -10.38 15.00
C ARG A 54 -3.29 -10.33 14.46
N THR A 55 -2.44 -11.28 14.84
CA THR A 55 -1.08 -11.35 14.31
C THR A 55 -1.06 -11.54 12.79
N ASP A 56 -1.97 -12.34 12.24
CA ASP A 56 -2.07 -12.52 10.78
C ASP A 56 -2.61 -11.26 10.08
N LEU A 57 -3.62 -10.60 10.66
CA LEU A 57 -4.13 -9.31 10.17
C LEU A 57 -2.99 -8.29 10.04
N LEU A 58 -2.17 -8.16 11.09
CA LEU A 58 -1.12 -7.15 11.19
C LEU A 58 0.05 -7.36 10.20
N LYS A 59 0.10 -8.49 9.49
CA LYS A 59 1.03 -8.70 8.36
C LYS A 59 0.60 -7.92 7.12
N VAL A 60 -0.70 -7.70 6.93
CA VAL A 60 -1.28 -7.03 5.76
C VAL A 60 -1.73 -5.61 6.10
N PHE A 61 -2.22 -5.41 7.32
CA PHE A 61 -2.76 -4.15 7.80
C PHE A 61 -1.93 -3.55 8.93
N THR A 62 -2.21 -2.29 9.24
CA THR A 62 -1.72 -1.59 10.42
C THR A 62 -2.87 -0.79 11.05
N THR A 63 -2.67 -0.34 12.28
CA THR A 63 -3.62 0.53 12.98
C THR A 63 -3.53 1.96 12.47
N GLU A 64 -4.63 2.68 12.55
CA GLU A 64 -4.73 4.13 12.38
C GLU A 64 -5.34 4.75 13.65
N GLY A 65 -5.16 6.05 13.83
CA GLY A 65 -5.77 6.82 14.90
C GLY A 65 -7.31 6.85 14.87
N GLY A 66 -7.89 7.60 15.78
CA GLY A 66 -9.32 7.75 15.97
C GLY A 66 -9.92 6.79 17.01
N LEU A 67 -11.24 6.86 17.16
CA LEU A 67 -11.96 6.11 18.18
C LEU A 67 -11.95 4.62 17.85
N SER A 68 -11.39 3.82 18.77
CA SER A 68 -11.28 2.37 18.63
C SER A 68 -11.48 1.67 19.97
N THR A 69 -11.87 0.40 19.90
CA THR A 69 -11.82 -0.52 21.04
C THR A 69 -10.90 -1.68 20.69
N PRO A 70 -10.38 -2.42 21.68
CA PRO A 70 -9.58 -3.60 21.39
C PRO A 70 -10.29 -4.63 20.52
N LEU A 71 -11.61 -4.75 20.61
CA LEU A 71 -12.39 -5.75 19.89
C LEU A 71 -13.06 -5.22 18.61
N HIS A 72 -12.96 -3.93 18.33
CA HIS A 72 -13.53 -3.32 17.13
C HIS A 72 -12.76 -2.06 16.76
N ARG A 73 -12.20 -2.02 15.54
CA ARG A 73 -11.62 -0.81 14.96
C ARG A 73 -11.46 -0.89 13.43
N PRO A 74 -11.33 0.25 12.75
CA PRO A 74 -10.79 0.30 11.41
C PRO A 74 -9.29 -0.03 11.42
N PHE A 75 -8.87 -0.78 10.40
CA PHE A 75 -7.47 -1.04 10.07
C PHE A 75 -7.19 -0.55 8.65
N VAL A 76 -5.96 -0.06 8.44
CA VAL A 76 -5.54 0.47 7.14
C VAL A 76 -4.53 -0.47 6.48
N SER A 77 -4.57 -0.57 5.16
CA SER A 77 -3.63 -1.38 4.40
C SER A 77 -2.21 -0.82 4.54
N ARG A 78 -1.22 -1.71 4.64
CA ARG A 78 0.20 -1.31 4.57
C ARG A 78 0.60 -0.77 3.20
N ASP A 79 -0.16 -1.07 2.14
CA ASP A 79 0.09 -0.57 0.79
C ASP A 79 -0.31 0.90 0.62
N CYS A 80 -1.39 1.31 1.29
CA CYS A 80 -1.95 2.66 1.22
C CYS A 80 -2.89 2.89 2.40
N PRO A 81 -2.70 3.96 3.19
CA PRO A 81 -3.51 4.19 4.40
C PRO A 81 -4.97 4.57 4.09
N TYR A 82 -5.31 4.81 2.83
CA TYR A 82 -6.69 5.09 2.43
C TYR A 82 -7.52 3.83 2.20
N PHE A 83 -6.90 2.67 1.99
CA PHE A 83 -7.61 1.41 1.92
C PHE A 83 -7.85 0.88 3.33
N LYS A 84 -9.12 0.72 3.70
CA LYS A 84 -9.50 0.35 5.05
C LYS A 84 -10.41 -0.86 5.09
N VAL A 85 -10.44 -1.50 6.26
CA VAL A 85 -11.41 -2.51 6.66
C VAL A 85 -11.80 -2.31 8.11
N ASP A 86 -13.05 -2.59 8.44
CA ASP A 86 -13.51 -2.67 9.83
C ASP A 86 -13.39 -4.11 10.29
N VAL A 87 -12.81 -4.32 11.47
CA VAL A 87 -12.53 -5.66 12.00
C VAL A 87 -13.12 -5.80 13.38
N ASP A 88 -13.89 -6.87 13.57
CA ASP A 88 -14.35 -7.32 14.88
C ASP A 88 -13.51 -8.52 15.33
N PHE A 89 -13.12 -8.50 16.61
CA PHE A 89 -12.37 -9.57 17.23
C PHE A 89 -13.13 -10.25 18.36
N GLU A 90 -12.86 -11.54 18.54
CA GLU A 90 -13.14 -12.30 19.75
C GLU A 90 -11.86 -12.47 20.56
N ALA A 91 -11.96 -12.18 21.86
CA ALA A 91 -10.84 -12.32 22.80
C ALA A 91 -10.55 -13.80 23.05
N VAL A 92 -9.30 -14.22 22.86
CA VAL A 92 -8.86 -15.59 23.17
C VAL A 92 -8.08 -15.60 24.48
N GLY A 93 -8.41 -16.55 25.37
CA GLY A 93 -7.70 -16.76 26.63
C GLY A 93 -7.91 -15.67 27.70
N ARG A 94 -8.87 -14.76 27.50
CA ARG A 94 -9.23 -13.71 28.47
C ARG A 94 -10.70 -13.29 28.32
N PRO A 95 -11.34 -12.75 29.37
CA PRO A 95 -12.67 -12.18 29.26
C PRO A 95 -12.66 -10.91 28.39
N SER A 96 -13.72 -10.69 27.61
CA SER A 96 -13.90 -9.49 26.80
C SER A 96 -14.34 -8.26 27.61
N ARG A 97 -14.84 -8.49 28.83
CA ARG A 97 -15.30 -7.44 29.77
C ARG A 97 -14.68 -7.63 31.15
N ASP A 98 -14.44 -6.51 31.84
CA ASP A 98 -14.03 -6.50 33.25
C ASP A 98 -15.20 -6.83 34.20
N ALA A 99 -14.91 -6.89 35.51
CA ALA A 99 -15.91 -7.18 36.53
C ALA A 99 -17.08 -6.18 36.58
N ASN A 100 -16.90 -4.97 36.02
CA ASN A 100 -17.92 -3.93 35.93
C ASN A 100 -18.63 -3.93 34.56
N GLY A 101 -18.35 -4.91 33.70
CA GLY A 101 -18.94 -5.03 32.37
C GLY A 101 -18.33 -4.10 31.32
N ARG A 102 -17.21 -3.41 31.58
CA ARG A 102 -16.54 -2.57 30.58
C ARG A 102 -15.67 -3.41 29.66
N VAL A 103 -15.59 -3.06 28.37
CA VAL A 103 -14.70 -3.74 27.42
C VAL A 103 -13.26 -3.61 27.92
N THR A 104 -12.53 -4.72 28.00
CA THR A 104 -11.14 -4.69 28.45
C THR A 104 -10.28 -3.89 27.46
N MET A 105 -9.31 -3.12 27.96
CA MET A 105 -8.35 -2.37 27.12
C MET A 105 -7.21 -3.25 26.56
N VAL A 106 -7.28 -4.56 26.77
CA VAL A 106 -6.21 -5.51 26.44
C VAL A 106 -6.45 -6.10 25.05
N GLU A 107 -5.50 -5.90 24.14
CA GLU A 107 -5.45 -6.56 22.84
C GLU A 107 -4.62 -7.86 22.93
N GLY A 108 -5.16 -8.94 22.38
CA GLY A 108 -4.48 -10.23 22.29
C GLY A 108 -3.96 -10.48 20.89
N ARG A 109 -2.73 -10.98 20.79
CA ARG A 109 -2.13 -11.40 19.51
C ARG A 109 -2.89 -12.55 18.85
N GLU A 110 -3.47 -13.40 19.68
CA GLU A 110 -4.25 -14.58 19.29
C GLU A 110 -5.75 -14.29 19.13
N ASP A 111 -6.18 -13.03 19.31
CA ASP A 111 -7.57 -12.63 19.08
C ASP A 111 -8.02 -13.04 17.69
N LYS A 112 -9.22 -13.60 17.61
CA LYS A 112 -9.75 -14.15 16.37
C LYS A 112 -10.60 -13.14 15.66
N ILE A 113 -10.34 -12.94 14.38
CA ILE A 113 -11.22 -12.14 13.53
C ILE A 113 -12.55 -12.88 13.42
N VAL A 114 -13.63 -12.27 13.90
CA VAL A 114 -14.99 -12.81 13.72
C VAL A 114 -15.69 -12.16 12.54
N LYS A 115 -15.35 -10.90 12.26
CA LYS A 115 -15.87 -10.15 11.12
C LYS A 115 -14.78 -9.26 10.53
N ILE A 116 -14.78 -9.17 9.21
CA ILE A 116 -13.99 -8.20 8.46
C ILE A 116 -14.88 -7.63 7.35
N SER A 117 -14.90 -6.30 7.21
CA SER A 117 -15.66 -5.64 6.16
C SER A 117 -15.06 -5.93 4.78
N ARG A 118 -15.80 -5.58 3.71
CA ARG A 118 -15.17 -5.42 2.39
C ARG A 118 -14.18 -4.24 2.47
N PRO A 119 -13.07 -4.27 1.71
CA PRO A 119 -12.21 -3.11 1.53
C PRO A 119 -13.00 -1.87 1.10
N TYR A 120 -12.73 -0.74 1.73
CA TYR A 120 -13.31 0.55 1.36
C TYR A 120 -12.23 1.65 1.33
N LEU A 121 -12.60 2.80 0.77
CA LEU A 121 -11.75 3.98 0.68
C LEU A 121 -12.21 5.05 1.67
N GLN A 122 -11.27 5.58 2.43
CA GLN A 122 -11.50 6.74 3.29
C GLN A 122 -10.17 7.47 3.50
N PHE A 123 -10.19 8.79 3.60
CA PHE A 123 -8.99 9.55 3.96
C PHE A 123 -8.45 9.15 5.33
N SER A 124 -7.16 9.41 5.53
CA SER A 124 -6.51 9.11 6.79
C SER A 124 -7.05 9.96 7.93
N ILE A 125 -7.12 9.34 9.10
CA ILE A 125 -7.56 9.97 10.34
C ILE A 125 -6.33 10.11 11.24
N ALA A 126 -6.07 11.34 11.66
CA ALA A 126 -5.04 11.66 12.65
C ALA A 126 -5.66 11.73 14.06
N ASP A 127 -4.84 11.45 15.07
CA ASP A 127 -5.16 11.66 16.48
C ASP A 127 -5.00 13.14 16.89
#